data_AF-A0A453JFC1-F1
#
_entry.id   AF-A0A453JFC1-F1
#
_cell.length_a   1.000
_cell.length_b   1.000
_cell.length_c   1.000
_cell.angle_alpha   90.00
_cell.angle_beta   90.00
_cell.angle_gamma   90.00
#
_symmetry.space_group_name_H-M   'P 1'
#
loop_
_entity.id
_entity.type
_entity.pdbx_description
1 polymer ?
#
loop_
_entity_poly.entity_id
_entity_poly.type
_entity_poly.pdbx_seq_one_letter_code
_entity_poly.pdbx_strand_id
1 'polypeptide(L)'
;MDNFDAKLLSNRSLCLLRMGEGRRAYEDAAECTKLRPKWAKAHYRKGAALMFMKEYDAAYSSLSRALELDPESEEIEKLFWEAMELK
;
A
#
# COMPACT_ATOMS: atom_id res chain seq x y z
N MET A 1 -10.98 -21.96 -5.22
CA MET A 1 -11.71 -20.82 -5.76
C MET A 1 -10.79 -19.61 -5.69
N ASP A 2 -10.08 -19.44 -6.79
CA ASP A 2 -9.36 -18.27 -7.31
C ASP A 2 -8.67 -17.36 -6.29
N ASN A 3 -7.42 -17.74 -6.05
CA ASN A 3 -6.30 -16.85 -5.79
C ASN A 3 -6.18 -15.85 -6.96
N PHE A 4 -7.14 -14.93 -7.09
CA PHE A 4 -7.04 -13.77 -7.99
C PHE A 4 -5.73 -13.08 -7.59
N ASP A 5 -4.70 -13.33 -8.40
CA ASP A 5 -3.29 -13.20 -8.03
C ASP A 5 -3.07 -11.88 -7.30
N ALA A 6 -2.51 -11.90 -6.08
CA ALA A 6 -2.21 -10.67 -5.33
C ALA A 6 -1.46 -9.64 -6.20
N LYS A 7 -0.73 -10.09 -7.23
CA LYS A 7 -0.14 -9.22 -8.27
C LYS A 7 -1.19 -8.47 -9.10
N LEU A 8 -2.26 -9.12 -9.53
CA LEU A 8 -3.37 -8.49 -10.26
C LEU A 8 -4.05 -7.44 -9.40
N LEU A 9 -4.38 -7.76 -8.14
CA LEU A 9 -4.96 -6.80 -7.20
C LEU A 9 -4.01 -5.63 -6.93
N SER A 10 -2.70 -5.89 -6.80
CA SER A 10 -1.68 -4.84 -6.63
C SER A 10 -1.56 -3.92 -7.85
N ASN A 11 -1.67 -4.47 -9.05
CA ASN A 11 -1.67 -3.71 -10.30
C ASN A 11 -2.96 -2.90 -10.45
N ARG A 12 -4.12 -3.49 -10.14
CA ARG A 12 -5.42 -2.80 -10.19
C ARG A 12 -5.50 -1.67 -9.16
N SER A 13 -5.00 -1.90 -7.94
CA SER A 13 -4.86 -0.87 -6.90
C SER A 13 -4.05 0.33 -7.41
N LEU A 14 -2.92 0.10 -8.09
CA LEU A 14 -2.15 1.19 -8.69
C LEU A 14 -2.94 1.93 -9.78
N CYS A 15 -3.64 1.22 -10.66
CA CYS A 15 -4.45 1.85 -11.70
C CYS A 15 -5.57 2.72 -11.08
N LEU A 16 -6.26 2.20 -10.06
CA LEU A 16 -7.31 2.92 -9.34
C LEU A 16 -6.76 4.19 -8.66
N LEU A 17 -5.57 4.14 -8.07
CA LEU A 17 -4.91 5.34 -7.53
C LEU A 17 -4.67 6.40 -8.62
N ARG A 18 -4.19 5.98 -9.80
CA ARG A 18 -3.99 6.89 -10.94
C ARG A 18 -5.30 7.45 -11.50
N MET A 19 -6.41 6.75 -11.30
CA MET A 19 -7.77 7.20 -11.64
C MET A 19 -8.40 8.08 -10.56
N GLY A 20 -7.72 8.30 -9.43
CA GLY A 20 -8.24 9.06 -8.30
C GLY A 20 -9.21 8.27 -7.40
N GLU A 21 -9.34 6.96 -7.62
CA GLU A 21 -10.24 6.08 -6.89
C GLU A 21 -9.57 5.47 -5.64
N GLY A 22 -9.11 6.32 -4.73
CA GLY A 22 -8.30 5.93 -3.57
C GLY A 22 -8.92 4.84 -2.68
N ARG A 23 -10.24 4.91 -2.43
CA ARG A 23 -10.94 3.91 -1.60
C ARG A 23 -10.92 2.51 -2.20
N ARG A 24 -11.19 2.39 -3.50
CA ARG A 24 -11.15 1.09 -4.20
C ARG A 24 -9.71 0.57 -4.30
N ALA A 25 -8.75 1.47 -4.49
CA ALA A 25 -7.34 1.10 -4.46
C ALA A 25 -6.91 0.54 -3.10
N TYR A 26 -7.42 1.11 -2.01
CA TYR A 26 -7.21 0.61 -0.67
C TYR A 26 -7.84 -0.77 -0.48
N GLU A 27 -9.06 -1.00 -0.94
CA GLU A 27 -9.73 -2.32 -0.84
C GLU A 27 -8.91 -3.41 -1.54
N ASP A 28 -8.44 -3.14 -2.76
CA ASP A 28 -7.57 -4.06 -3.50
C ASP A 28 -6.23 -4.30 -2.79
N ALA A 29 -5.61 -3.25 -2.26
CA ALA A 29 -4.34 -3.37 -1.54
C ALA A 29 -4.51 -4.09 -0.20
N ALA A 30 -5.61 -3.86 0.52
CA ALA A 30 -5.93 -4.56 1.76
C ALA A 30 -6.10 -6.06 1.50
N GLU A 31 -6.79 -6.43 0.42
CA GLU A 31 -6.90 -7.83 0.03
C GLU A 31 -5.54 -8.43 -0.38
N CYS A 32 -4.68 -7.66 -1.07
CA CYS A 32 -3.29 -8.08 -1.32
C CYS A 32 -2.55 -8.41 -0.02
N THR A 33 -2.71 -7.60 1.03
CA THR A 33 -2.03 -7.83 2.31
C THR A 33 -2.55 -9.07 3.04
N LYS A 34 -3.83 -9.44 2.86
CA LYS A 34 -4.38 -10.69 3.41
C LYS A 34 -3.87 -11.91 2.65
N LEU A 35 -3.81 -11.83 1.32
CA LEU A 35 -3.32 -12.91 0.46
C LEU A 35 -1.82 -13.14 0.60
N ARG A 36 -1.04 -12.05 0.73
CA ARG A 36 0.43 -12.09 0.85
C ARG A 36 0.91 -11.14 1.95
N PRO A 37 0.79 -11.51 3.23
CA PRO A 37 1.14 -10.64 4.36
C PRO A 37 2.63 -10.34 4.49
N LYS A 38 3.50 -11.13 3.87
CA LYS A 38 4.96 -10.93 3.82
C LYS A 38 5.45 -10.28 2.53
N TRP A 39 4.56 -9.68 1.74
CA TRP A 39 4.94 -9.03 0.49
C TRP A 39 4.97 -7.51 0.67
N ALA A 40 6.18 -6.94 0.72
CA ALA A 40 6.38 -5.51 0.95
C ALA A 40 5.53 -4.63 0.02
N LYS A 41 5.48 -4.97 -1.27
CA LYS A 41 4.69 -4.23 -2.27
C LYS A 41 3.18 -4.18 -1.95
N ALA A 42 2.61 -5.18 -1.30
CA ALA A 42 1.20 -5.14 -0.89
C ALA A 42 0.95 -4.07 0.18
N HIS A 43 1.82 -4.02 1.19
CA HIS A 43 1.77 -3.02 2.25
C HIS A 43 2.08 -1.62 1.72
N TYR A 44 3.04 -1.50 0.79
CA TYR A 44 3.31 -0.25 0.08
C TYR A 44 2.08 0.27 -0.68
N ARG A 45 1.39 -0.58 -1.46
CA ARG A 45 0.15 -0.18 -2.15
C ARG A 45 -0.93 0.29 -1.19
N LYS A 46 -1.06 -0.38 -0.04
CA LYS A 46 -2.02 0.00 1.00
C LYS A 46 -1.65 1.36 1.59
N GLY A 47 -0.37 1.58 1.90
CA GLY A 47 0.17 2.86 2.35
C GLY A 47 -0.07 3.98 1.36
N ALA A 48 0.25 3.77 0.08
CA ALA A 48 0.01 4.74 -0.99
C ALA A 48 -1.47 5.10 -1.17
N ALA A 49 -2.38 4.12 -1.04
CA ALA A 49 -3.81 4.39 -1.10
C ALA A 49 -4.30 5.21 0.10
N LEU A 50 -3.76 4.95 1.29
CA LEU A 50 -4.06 5.72 2.50
C LEU A 50 -3.49 7.14 2.44
N MET A 51 -2.27 7.32 1.91
CA MET A 51 -1.69 8.64 1.63
C MET A 51 -2.59 9.46 0.70
N PHE A 52 -3.08 8.85 -0.38
CA PHE A 52 -4.01 9.50 -1.29
C PHE A 52 -5.32 9.91 -0.61
N MET A 53 -5.81 9.08 0.32
CA MET A 53 -7.00 9.36 1.12
C MET A 53 -6.75 10.32 2.29
N LYS A 54 -5.49 10.75 2.50
CA LYS A 54 -5.05 11.59 3.64
C LYS A 54 -5.22 10.93 5.01
N GLU A 55 -5.23 9.60 5.04
CA GLU A 55 -5.30 8.79 6.26
C GLU A 55 -3.87 8.49 6.74
N TYR A 56 -3.15 9.54 7.16
CA TYR A 56 -1.69 9.51 7.33
C TYR A 56 -1.21 8.56 8.44
N ASP A 57 -1.91 8.47 9.58
CA ASP A 57 -1.58 7.51 10.64
C ASP A 57 -1.63 6.05 10.17
N ALA A 58 -2.68 5.71 9.42
CA ALA A 58 -2.86 4.38 8.87
C ALA A 58 -1.86 4.10 7.73
N ALA A 59 -1.52 5.13 6.95
CA ALA A 59 -0.49 5.06 5.93
C ALA A 59 0.88 4.77 6.55
N TYR A 60 1.27 5.53 7.58
CA TYR A 60 2.51 5.35 8.34
C TYR A 60 2.63 3.92 8.87
N SER A 61 1.57 3.39 9.49
CA SER A 61 1.54 2.02 10.00
C SER A 61 1.73 0.97 8.89
N SER A 62 1.10 1.18 7.73
CA SER A 62 1.23 0.27 6.59
C SER A 62 2.61 0.34 5.94
N LEU A 63 3.19 1.54 5.84
CA LEU A 63 4.51 1.78 5.26
C LEU A 63 5.64 1.31 6.18
N SER A 64 5.48 1.44 7.50
CA SER A 64 6.38 0.83 8.48
C SER A 64 6.49 -0.68 8.25
N ARG A 65 5.35 -1.36 8.07
CA ARG A 65 5.37 -2.80 7.76
C ARG A 65 5.98 -3.11 6.39
N ALA A 66 5.78 -2.24 5.41
CA ALA A 66 6.39 -2.40 4.09
C ALA A 66 7.93 -2.28 4.18
N LEU A 67 8.43 -1.32 4.95
CA LEU A 67 9.86 -1.07 5.15
C LEU A 67 10.52 -2.18 5.97
N GLU A 68 9.84 -2.74 6.97
CA GLU A 68 10.32 -3.93 7.70
C GLU A 68 10.52 -5.15 6.78
N LEU A 69 9.71 -5.27 5.72
CA LEU A 69 9.76 -6.38 4.77
C LEU A 69 10.75 -6.13 3.62
N ASP A 70 11.01 -4.88 3.28
CA ASP A 70 11.94 -4.46 2.24
C ASP A 70 12.63 -3.14 2.65
N PRO A 71 13.67 -3.22 3.52
CA PRO A 71 14.33 -2.04 4.08
C PRO A 71 15.16 -1.24 3.06
N GLU A 72 15.51 -1.85 1.93
CA GLU A 72 16.36 -1.24 0.89
C GLU A 72 15.53 -0.45 -0.14
N SER A 73 14.21 -0.44 0.00
CA SER A 73 13.32 0.24 -0.93
C SER A 73 13.24 1.75 -0.65
N GLU A 74 13.99 2.54 -1.42
CA GLU A 74 13.95 4.01 -1.38
C GLU A 74 12.54 4.57 -1.60
N GLU A 75 11.72 3.92 -2.44
CA GLU A 75 10.33 4.33 -2.70
C GLU A 75 9.45 4.21 -1.44
N ILE A 76 9.63 3.11 -0.69
CA ILE A 76 8.90 2.87 0.56
C ILE A 76 9.41 3.83 1.64
N GLU A 77 10.72 3.99 1.77
CA GLU A 77 11.33 4.87 2.76
C GLU A 77 10.88 6.32 2.58
N LYS A 78 10.91 6.84 1.35
CA LYS A 78 10.46 8.20 1.05
C LYS A 78 9.01 8.42 1.47
N LEU A 79 8.12 7.51 1.07
CA LEU A 79 6.70 7.63 1.37
C LEU A 79 6.41 7.45 2.87
N PHE A 80 7.20 6.62 3.57
CA PHE A 80 7.13 6.43 5.01
C PHE A 80 7.44 7.74 5.76
N TRP A 81 8.51 8.44 5.39
CA TRP A 81 8.85 9.73 6.00
C TRP A 81 7.80 10.80 5.68
N GLU A 82 7.30 10.83 4.45
CA GLU A 82 6.19 11.74 4.07
C GLU A 82 4.93 11.47 4.93
N ALA A 83 4.57 10.20 5.14
CA ALA A 83 3.45 9.84 6.02
C ALA A 83 3.71 10.21 7.49
N MET A 84 4.96 10.18 7.94
CA MET A 84 5.35 10.56 9.29
C MET A 84 5.26 12.06 9.53
N GLU A 85 5.55 12.88 8.52
CA GLU A 85 5.47 14.34 8.61
C GLU A 85 4.03 14.85 8.55
N LEU A 86 3.13 14.12 7.88
CA LEU A 86 1.75 14.53 7.64
C LEU A 86 0.73 14.03 8.67
N LYS A 87 1.11 13.09 9.55
CA LYS A 87 0.23 12.53 10.59
C LYS A 87 0.06 13.46 11.80
#